data_AF-A0A8E1C1H2-F1
#
_entry.id   AF-A0A8E1C1H2-F1
#
_cell.length_a   1.000
_cell.length_b   1.000
_cell.length_c   1.000
_cell.angle_alpha   90.00
_cell.angle_beta   90.00
_cell.angle_gamma   90.00
#
_symmetry.space_group_name_H-M   'P 1'
#
loop_
_entity.id
_entity.type
_entity.pdbx_description
1 polymer ?
#
loop_
_entity_poly.entity_id
_entity_poly.type
_entity_poly.pdbx_seq_one_letter_code
_entity_poly.pdbx_strand_id
1 'polypeptide(L)' 'MIKRLFIAHPASVGETYGQHFAHALSFSAAMFVGAMACLVHALIPSMFKKTGSGIITRLHDRMVVNRARASR' A
#
# COMPACT_ATOMS: atom_id res chain seq x y z
N MET A 1 -11.02 3.37 -23.78
CA MET A 1 -10.74 3.85 -22.41
C MET A 1 -10.28 2.71 -21.48
N ILE A 2 -11.03 1.60 -21.38
CA ILE A 2 -10.72 0.44 -20.50
C ILE A 2 -9.34 -0.18 -20.79
N LYS A 3 -9.00 -0.49 -22.05
CA LYS A 3 -7.65 -1.03 -22.38
C LYS A 3 -6.50 -0.12 -21.91
N ARG A 4 -6.68 1.21 -21.94
CA ARG A 4 -5.64 2.16 -21.58
C ARG A 4 -5.41 2.20 -20.06
N LEU A 5 -6.49 2.13 -19.28
CA LEU A 5 -6.44 2.16 -17.81
C LEU A 5 -5.97 0.84 -17.21
N PHE A 6 -6.44 -0.28 -17.77
CA PHE A 6 -6.21 -1.62 -17.18
C PHE A 6 -5.05 -2.38 -17.81
N ILE A 7 -4.57 -1.98 -19.00
CA ILE A 7 -3.47 -2.66 -19.70
C ILE A 7 -2.26 -1.72 -19.86
N ALA A 8 -2.47 -0.49 -20.34
CA ALA A 8 -1.34 0.41 -20.60
C ALA A 8 -0.67 0.93 -19.32
N HIS A 9 -1.41 1.12 -18.22
CA HIS A 9 -0.81 1.56 -16.95
C HIS A 9 0.06 0.46 -16.29
N PRO A 10 -0.42 -0.78 -16.07
CA PRO A 10 0.43 -1.85 -15.55
C PRO A 10 1.64 -2.11 -16.46
N ALA A 11 1.44 -2.11 -17.79
CA ALA A 11 2.54 -2.29 -18.74
C ALA A 11 3.59 -1.18 -18.66
N SER A 12 3.20 0.07 -18.36
CA SER A 12 4.13 1.20 -18.20
C SER A 12 5.06 1.08 -16.99
N VAL A 13 4.70 0.23 -16.02
CA VAL A 13 5.51 -0.09 -14.84
C VAL A 13 6.06 -1.52 -14.87
N GLY A 14 5.95 -2.21 -16.00
CA GLY A 14 6.49 -3.57 -16.19
C GLY A 14 5.69 -4.68 -15.51
N GLU A 15 4.44 -4.43 -15.11
CA GLU A 15 3.60 -5.40 -14.42
C GLU A 15 2.44 -5.88 -15.31
N THR A 16 2.06 -7.15 -15.14
CA THR A 16 0.75 -7.62 -15.63
C THR A 16 -0.37 -7.00 -14.79
N TYR A 17 -1.58 -6.90 -15.35
CA TYR A 17 -2.73 -6.39 -14.60
C TYR A 17 -2.96 -7.15 -13.28
N GLY A 18 -2.80 -8.47 -13.29
CA GLY A 18 -2.96 -9.30 -12.08
C GLY A 18 -1.93 -8.96 -11.00
N GLN A 19 -0.66 -8.76 -11.37
CA GLN A 19 0.40 -8.34 -10.44
C GLN A 19 0.10 -6.96 -9.86
N HIS A 20 -0.23 -6.00 -10.72
CA HIS A 20 -0.53 -4.62 -10.31
C HIS A 20 -1.75 -4.55 -9.39
N PHE A 21 -2.81 -5.28 -9.74
CA PHE A 21 -4.02 -5.38 -8.93
C PHE A 21 -3.76 -6.00 -7.56
N ALA A 22 -3.04 -7.13 -7.51
CA ALA A 22 -2.71 -7.79 -6.24
C ALA A 22 -1.81 -6.90 -5.36
N HIS A 23 -0.86 -6.19 -5.97
CA HIS A 23 0.00 -5.24 -5.26
C HIS A 23 -0.80 -4.07 -4.69
N ALA A 24 -1.64 -3.43 -5.51
CA ALA A 24 -2.51 -2.34 -5.09
C ALA A 24 -3.48 -2.78 -3.97
N LEU A 25 -4.09 -3.96 -4.11
CA LEU A 25 -5.00 -4.51 -3.10
C LEU A 25 -4.29 -4.79 -1.77
N SER A 26 -3.06 -5.33 -1.81
CA SER A 26 -2.23 -5.54 -0.62
C SER A 26 -1.95 -4.24 0.13
N PHE A 27 -1.62 -3.17 -0.59
CA PHE A 27 -1.40 -1.84 -0.01
C PHE A 27 -2.70 -1.27 0.57
N SER A 28 -3.79 -1.31 -0.19
CA SER A 28 -5.10 -0.81 0.23
C SER A 28 -5.59 -1.49 1.51
N ALA A 29 -5.49 -2.82 1.60
CA ALA A 29 -5.90 -3.56 2.79
C ALA A 29 -5.11 -3.12 4.03
N ALA A 30 -3.79 -2.96 3.91
CA ALA A 30 -2.96 -2.49 5.02
C ALA A 30 -3.30 -1.04 5.41
N MET A 31 -3.49 -0.13 4.44
CA MET A 31 -3.89 1.25 4.72
C MET A 31 -5.25 1.32 5.42
N PHE A 32 -6.22 0.51 5.00
CA PHE A 32 -7.52 0.44 5.63
C PHE A 32 -7.43 0.00 7.09
N VAL A 33 -6.65 -1.04 7.39
CA VAL A 33 -6.38 -1.47 8.77
C VAL A 33 -5.69 -0.36 9.57
N GLY A 34 -4.71 0.34 8.98
CA GLY A 34 -4.05 1.47 9.60
C GLY A 34 -5.01 2.61 9.94
N ALA A 35 -5.92 2.95 9.02
CA ALA A 35 -6.95 3.96 9.21
C ALA A 35 -7.91 3.57 10.35
N MET A 36 -8.39 2.32 10.38
CA MET A 36 -9.23 1.82 11.46
C MET A 36 -8.52 1.83 12.81
N ALA A 37 -7.24 1.45 12.85
CA ALA A 37 -6.43 1.51 14.07
C ALA A 37 -6.28 2.95 14.58
N CYS A 38 -6.01 3.92 13.70
CA CYS A 38 -5.95 5.33 14.04
C CYS A 38 -7.31 5.88 14.51
N LEU A 39 -8.40 5.45 13.88
CA LEU A 39 -9.75 5.85 14.27
C LEU A 39 -10.09 5.36 15.68
N VAL A 40 -9.84 4.07 15.97
CA VAL A 40 -10.05 3.54 17.33
C VAL A 40 -9.14 4.24 18.33
N HIS A 41 -7.87 4.50 17.97
CA HIS A 41 -6.95 5.25 18.84
C HIS A 41 -7.44 6.69 19.13
N ALA A 42 -8.04 7.37 18.15
CA ALA A 42 -8.59 8.70 18.33
C ALA A 42 -9.77 8.72 19.32
N LEU A 43 -10.56 7.64 19.35
CA LEU A 43 -11.64 7.45 20.32
C LEU A 43 -11.12 6.96 21.69
N ILE A 44 -10.11 6.10 21.68
CA ILE A 44 -9.53 5.44 22.86
C ILE A 44 -7.99 5.52 22.78
N PRO A 45 -7.36 6.57 23.32
CA PRO A 45 -5.92 6.82 23.18
C PRO A 45 -5.00 5.71 23.72
N SER A 46 -5.50 4.83 24.58
CA SER A 46 -4.73 3.70 25.10
C SER A 46 -4.61 2.53 24.11
N MET A 47 -5.50 2.41 23.14
CA MET A 47 -5.52 1.32 22.15
C MET A 47 -4.72 1.68 20.89
N PHE A 48 -4.12 0.68 20.24
CA PHE A 48 -3.45 0.81 18.92
C PHE A 48 -2.38 1.91 18.78
N LYS A 49 -1.74 2.32 19.89
CA LYS A 49 -0.77 3.44 19.96
C LYS A 49 0.32 3.49 18.88
N LYS A 50 0.74 2.33 18.36
CA LYS A 50 1.81 2.20 17.35
C LYS A 50 1.38 1.48 16.08
N THR A 51 0.13 1.01 16.01
CA THR A 51 -0.35 0.16 14.92
C THR A 51 -0.43 0.95 13.61
N GLY A 52 -1.03 2.14 13.65
CA GLY A 52 -1.13 3.01 12.47
C GLY A 52 0.24 3.40 11.93
N SER A 53 1.11 3.96 12.79
CA SER A 53 2.47 4.35 12.40
C SER A 53 3.30 3.19 11.89
N GLY A 54 3.24 2.02 12.55
CA GLY A 54 3.97 0.83 12.14
C GLY A 54 3.54 0.29 10.76
N ILE A 55 2.24 0.35 10.47
CA ILE A 55 1.72 0.01 9.14
C ILE A 55 2.27 0.97 8.08
N ILE A 56 2.26 2.28 8.34
CA ILE A 56 2.79 3.27 7.41
C ILE A 56 4.30 3.06 7.18
N THR A 57 5.09 2.85 8.22
CA THR A 57 6.53 2.54 8.10
C THR A 57 6.74 1.32 7.21
N ARG A 58 6.02 0.22 7.45
CA ARG A 58 6.13 -1.00 6.62
C ARG A 58 5.75 -0.77 5.16
N LEU A 59 4.69 0.01 4.91
CA LEU A 59 4.27 0.34 3.55
C LEU A 59 5.26 1.25 2.84
N HIS A 60 5.82 2.23 3.57
CA HIS A 60 6.88 3.10 3.08
C HIS A 60 8.13 2.30 2.69
N ASP A 61 8.56 1.38 3.55
CA ASP A 61 9.71 0.51 3.25
C ASP A 61 9.46 -0.33 2.00
N ARG A 62 8.28 -0.94 1.88
CA ARG A 62 7.89 -1.69 0.68
C ARG A 62 7.85 -0.83 -0.58
N MET A 63 7.45 0.44 -0.48
CA MET A 63 7.31 1.34 -1.61
C MET A 63 8.65 1.93 -2.07
N VAL A 64 9.50 2.33 -1.12
CA VAL A 64 10.71 3.12 -1.39
C VAL A 64 11.95 2.22 -1.42
N VAL A 65 12.12 1.34 -0.44
CA VAL A 65 13.35 0.54 -0.29
C VAL A 65 13.43 -0.56 -1.36
N ASN A 66 12.32 -1.22 -1.65
CA ASN A 66 12.30 -2.27 -2.68
C ASN A 66 12.48 -1.70 -4.09
N ARG A 67 11.97 -0.49 -4.36
CA ARG A 67 12.12 0.19 -5.65
C ARG A 67 13.57 0.64 -5.89
N ALA A 68 14.26 1.11 -4.85
CA ALA A 68 15.67 1.49 -4.91
C ALA A 68 16.62 0.28 -5.11
N ARG A 69 16.25 -0.92 -4.67
CA ARG A 69 17.02 -2.15 -4.91
C ARG A 69 16.83 -2.70 -6.32
N ALA A 70 15.65 -2.56 -6.91
CA ALA A 70 15.38 -3.02 -8.28
C ALA A 70 16.02 -2.12 -9.37
N SER A 71 16.54 -0.95 -8.99
CA SER A 71 17.16 0.03 -9.89
C SER A 71 18.69 0.12 -9.73
N ARG A 72 19.30 -0.82 -9.00
CA ARG A 72 20.76 -1.05 -8.92
C ARG A 72 21.11 -2.38 -9.55
#